data_AF-A0A1H0CUD6-F1
#
_entry.id   AF-A0A1H0CUD6-F1
#
_cell.length_a   1.000
_cell.length_b   1.000
_cell.length_c   1.000
_cell.angle_alpha   90.00
_cell.angle_beta   90.00
_cell.angle_gamma   90.00
#
_symmetry.space_group_name_H-M   'P 1'
#
loop_
_entity.id
_entity.type
_entity.pdbx_description
1 polymer ?
#
loop_
_entity_poly.entity_id
_entity_poly.type
_entity_poly.pdbx_seq_one_letter_code
_entity_poly.pdbx_strand_id
1 'polypeptide(L)'
;MMRLPLIALAALTAGPALSETWECTVPYDEINGGGTVIIGSDRLVFVSNWPHRQPEEATCIHDGAASECMSARLSQTKNGGAAAMIKLFSLGWPVDGPPTTIHVREPAALFRAGSDGYRLFRALPSAGYSFALTDCAAR
;
A
#
# COMPACT_ATOMS: atom_id res chain seq x y z
N MET A 1 -35.28 -2.77 -46.26
CA MET A 1 -34.56 -3.79 -45.45
C MET A 1 -33.24 -3.18 -45.00
N MET A 2 -33.09 -2.86 -43.72
CA MET A 2 -31.79 -2.51 -43.14
C MET A 2 -31.79 -2.95 -41.68
N ARG A 3 -31.24 -4.14 -41.42
CA ARG A 3 -30.99 -4.66 -40.07
C ARG A 3 -29.64 -4.10 -39.64
N LEU A 4 -29.63 -3.03 -38.85
CA LEU A 4 -28.42 -2.67 -38.08
C LEU A 4 -28.20 -3.76 -37.02
N PRO A 5 -26.98 -4.31 -36.88
CA PRO A 5 -26.73 -5.42 -35.98
C PRO A 5 -26.69 -4.91 -34.54
N LEU A 6 -27.65 -5.35 -33.73
CA LEU A 6 -27.72 -5.13 -32.27
C LEU A 6 -26.51 -5.73 -31.49
N ILE A 7 -25.54 -6.33 -32.18
CA ILE A 7 -24.44 -7.09 -31.59
C ILE A 7 -23.28 -6.17 -31.14
N ALA A 8 -23.19 -4.96 -31.68
CA ALA A 8 -22.09 -4.03 -31.34
C ALA A 8 -22.25 -3.34 -29.97
N LEU A 9 -23.40 -3.45 -29.30
CA LEU A 9 -23.67 -2.77 -28.03
C LEU A 9 -23.39 -3.63 -26.78
N ALA A 10 -23.13 -4.93 -26.94
CA ALA A 10 -22.88 -5.84 -25.81
C ALA A 10 -21.41 -5.90 -25.37
N ALA A 11 -20.49 -5.20 -26.06
CA ALA A 11 -19.05 -5.21 -25.76
C ALA A 11 -18.59 -4.06 -24.85
N LEU A 12 -19.49 -3.18 -24.39
CA LEU A 12 -19.14 -1.96 -23.63
C LEU A 12 -19.38 -2.06 -22.12
N THR A 13 -19.69 -3.25 -21.58
CA THR A 13 -19.91 -3.43 -20.13
C THR A 13 -18.76 -4.15 -19.42
N ALA A 14 -17.61 -4.34 -20.07
CA ALA A 14 -16.38 -4.66 -19.34
C ALA A 14 -15.91 -3.38 -18.63
N GLY A 15 -16.53 -3.09 -17.48
CA GLY A 15 -15.96 -2.15 -16.52
C GLY A 15 -14.55 -2.61 -16.13
N PRO A 16 -13.67 -1.70 -15.71
CA PRO A 16 -12.30 -2.06 -15.40
C PRO A 16 -12.31 -3.12 -14.29
N ALA A 17 -11.69 -4.27 -14.56
CA ALA A 17 -11.47 -5.36 -13.61
C ALA A 17 -10.45 -4.99 -12.51
N LEU A 18 -10.50 -3.76 -12.00
CA LEU A 18 -9.51 -3.13 -11.11
C LEU A 18 -10.09 -2.76 -9.74
N SER A 19 -11.26 -3.33 -9.38
CA SER A 19 -11.92 -3.13 -8.08
C SER A 19 -11.96 -4.40 -7.24
N GLU A 20 -11.13 -5.39 -7.57
CA GLU A 20 -11.09 -6.65 -6.84
C GLU A 20 -10.26 -6.45 -5.56
N THR A 21 -10.89 -6.71 -4.41
CA THR A 21 -10.20 -6.72 -3.13
C THR A 21 -9.55 -8.09 -2.95
N TRP A 22 -8.28 -8.12 -2.59
CA TRP A 22 -7.54 -9.35 -2.34
C TRP A 22 -7.23 -9.50 -0.86
N GLU A 23 -7.45 -10.69 -0.32
CA GLU A 23 -6.93 -11.10 0.98
C GLU A 23 -5.81 -12.12 0.74
N CYS A 24 -4.61 -11.81 1.23
CA CYS A 24 -3.43 -12.66 1.07
C CYS A 24 -2.78 -12.97 2.41
N THR A 25 -2.13 -14.12 2.50
CA THR A 25 -1.28 -14.50 3.61
C THR A 25 0.12 -13.92 3.43
N VAL A 26 0.70 -13.41 4.52
CA VAL A 26 2.11 -13.07 4.61
C VAL A 26 2.80 -14.20 5.39
N PRO A 27 3.70 -14.97 4.77
CA PRO A 27 4.44 -16.02 5.47
C PRO A 27 5.25 -15.45 6.65
N TYR A 28 5.49 -16.29 7.65
CA TYR A 28 6.30 -15.89 8.79
C TYR A 28 7.73 -15.56 8.37
N ASP A 29 8.21 -14.39 8.80
CA ASP A 29 9.62 -14.02 8.81
C ASP A 29 9.93 -13.26 10.12
N GLU A 30 11.21 -13.05 10.42
CA GLU A 30 11.64 -12.39 11.66
C GLU A 30 11.33 -10.87 11.69
N ILE A 31 11.00 -10.26 10.55
CA ILE A 31 10.80 -8.80 10.41
C ILE A 31 9.32 -8.44 10.63
N ASN A 32 8.45 -9.16 9.94
CA ASN A 32 7.01 -8.95 9.80
C ASN A 32 6.19 -9.89 10.68
N GLY A 33 6.75 -11.04 11.07
CA GLY A 33 6.07 -12.07 11.88
C GLY A 33 4.97 -12.82 11.14
N GLY A 34 4.88 -12.64 9.82
CA GLY A 34 3.75 -13.08 9.02
C GLY A 34 2.45 -12.36 9.38
N GLY A 35 1.34 -12.84 8.83
CA GLY A 35 0.02 -12.30 9.08
C GLY A 35 -0.87 -12.31 7.84
N THR A 36 -1.77 -11.33 7.76
CA THR A 36 -2.72 -11.18 6.66
C THR A 36 -2.64 -9.77 6.11
N VAL A 37 -2.69 -9.65 4.78
CA VAL A 37 -2.82 -8.36 4.10
C VAL A 37 -4.12 -8.33 3.30
N ILE A 38 -4.86 -7.23 3.41
CA ILE A 38 -6.03 -6.93 2.60
C ILE A 38 -5.66 -5.78 1.67
N ILE A 39 -5.86 -5.97 0.37
CA ILE A 39 -5.43 -5.07 -0.70
C ILE A 39 -6.66 -4.71 -1.52
N GLY A 40 -7.10 -3.46 -1.41
CA GLY A 40 -8.15 -2.88 -2.24
C GLY A 40 -7.59 -1.89 -3.26
N SER A 41 -8.48 -1.22 -4.00
CA SER A 41 -8.10 -0.25 -5.03
C SER A 41 -7.42 1.01 -4.47
N ASP A 42 -7.76 1.42 -3.26
CA ASP A 42 -7.32 2.67 -2.62
C ASP A 42 -6.76 2.47 -1.20
N ARG A 43 -6.68 1.22 -0.73
CA ARG A 43 -6.29 0.90 0.64
C ARG A 43 -5.54 -0.42 0.74
N LEU A 44 -4.55 -0.44 1.62
CA LEU A 44 -3.88 -1.64 2.10
C LEU A 44 -4.01 -1.70 3.62
N VAL A 45 -4.32 -2.89 4.14
CA VAL A 45 -4.33 -3.18 5.58
C VAL A 45 -3.48 -4.41 5.84
N PHE A 46 -2.39 -4.25 6.58
CA PHE A 46 -1.55 -5.35 7.03
C PHE A 46 -1.74 -5.62 8.52
N VAL A 47 -2.12 -6.84 8.87
CA VAL A 47 -2.26 -7.31 10.25
C VAL A 47 -1.16 -8.34 10.52
N SER A 48 -0.18 -7.95 11.33
CA SER A 48 0.94 -8.81 11.72
C SER A 48 0.51 -9.78 12.83
N ASN A 49 1.08 -10.99 12.84
CA ASN A 49 0.92 -11.94 13.94
C ASN A 49 1.79 -11.61 15.16
N TRP A 50 2.72 -10.64 15.07
CA TRP A 50 3.50 -10.23 16.25
C TRP A 50 2.58 -9.67 17.32
N PRO A 51 2.66 -10.16 18.58
CA PRO A 51 1.84 -9.64 19.67
C PRO A 51 2.03 -8.14 19.84
N HIS A 52 0.92 -7.44 20.15
CA HIS A 52 0.84 -6.01 20.38
C HIS A 52 1.11 -5.10 19.17
N ARG A 53 1.29 -5.62 17.95
CA ARG A 53 1.30 -4.79 16.75
C ARG A 53 -0.13 -4.43 16.35
N GLN A 54 -0.37 -3.13 16.18
CA GLN A 54 -1.63 -2.66 15.59
C GLN A 54 -1.60 -2.89 14.08
N PRO A 55 -2.77 -3.06 13.44
CA PRO A 55 -2.86 -3.07 11.99
C PRO A 55 -2.19 -1.83 11.37
N GLU A 56 -1.44 -2.06 10.29
CA GLU A 56 -0.87 -1.00 9.48
C GLU A 56 -1.82 -0.72 8.32
N GLU A 57 -2.31 0.52 8.27
CA GLU A 57 -3.20 0.98 7.20
C GLU A 57 -2.47 2.00 6.32
N ALA A 58 -2.60 1.83 5.01
CA ALA A 58 -2.00 2.68 4.00
C ALA A 58 -3.04 3.04 2.93
N THR A 59 -2.97 4.26 2.44
CA THR A 59 -3.77 4.72 1.29
C THR A 59 -3.00 4.43 0.02
N CYS A 60 -3.67 3.81 -0.96
CA CYS A 60 -3.08 3.36 -2.20
C CYS A 60 -3.47 4.23 -3.39
N ILE A 61 -2.55 4.33 -4.34
CA ILE A 61 -2.83 4.71 -5.72
C ILE A 61 -2.47 3.52 -6.62
N HIS A 62 -3.27 3.30 -7.66
CA HIS A 62 -3.03 2.28 -8.66
C HIS A 62 -2.49 2.93 -9.94
N ASP A 63 -1.31 2.51 -10.41
CA ASP A 63 -0.68 3.01 -11.62
C ASP A 63 -0.23 1.83 -12.50
N GLY A 64 -1.09 1.45 -13.45
CA GLY A 64 -0.83 0.36 -14.39
C GLY A 64 -0.62 -0.99 -13.70
N ALA A 65 0.63 -1.47 -13.67
CA ALA A 65 1.00 -2.78 -13.12
C ALA A 65 1.51 -2.72 -11.66
N ALA A 66 1.45 -1.55 -11.02
CA ALA A 66 1.89 -1.36 -9.65
C ALA A 66 0.80 -0.68 -8.83
N SER A 67 0.73 -1.01 -7.54
CA SER A 67 0.03 -0.19 -6.56
C SER A 67 1.04 0.35 -5.57
N GLU A 68 1.00 1.67 -5.34
CA GLU A 68 1.84 2.35 -4.37
C GLU A 68 0.97 2.81 -3.23
N CYS A 69 1.23 2.31 -2.02
CA CYS A 69 0.49 2.66 -0.83
C CYS A 69 1.37 3.38 0.17
N MET A 70 0.81 4.35 0.88
CA MET A 70 1.53 5.13 1.88
C MET A 70 0.80 5.13 3.21
N SER A 71 1.53 4.83 4.28
CA SER A 71 1.15 5.14 5.66
C SER A 71 2.09 6.20 6.19
N ALA A 72 1.57 7.27 6.77
CA ALA A 72 2.37 8.34 7.34
C ALA A 72 1.88 8.67 8.75
N ARG A 73 2.83 8.78 9.68
CA ARG A 73 2.59 9.20 11.07
C ARG A 73 3.46 10.38 11.40
N LEU A 74 2.86 11.37 12.06
CA LEU A 74 3.54 12.54 12.59
C LEU A 74 3.59 12.44 14.12
N SER A 75 4.79 12.60 14.67
CA SER A 75 5.02 12.65 16.12
C SER A 75 5.69 13.96 16.49
N GLN A 76 5.27 14.58 17.59
CA GLN A 76 5.94 15.79 18.08
C GLN A 76 7.33 15.44 18.65
N THR A 77 8.29 16.31 18.40
CA THR A 77 9.63 16.24 19.01
C THR A 77 9.68 17.09 20.28
N LYS A 78 10.63 16.80 21.18
CA LYS A 78 10.81 17.55 22.45
C LYS A 78 11.03 19.05 22.28
N ASN A 79 11.50 19.49 21.11
CA ASN A 79 11.83 20.88 20.83
C ASN A 79 10.73 21.62 20.04
N GLY A 80 9.49 21.12 20.08
CA GLY A 80 8.34 21.71 19.37
C GLY A 80 8.32 21.43 17.86
N GLY A 81 9.32 20.72 17.33
CA GLY A 81 9.35 20.21 15.95
C GLY A 81 8.47 18.97 15.73
N ALA A 82 8.54 18.38 14.53
CA ALA A 82 7.81 17.16 14.18
C ALA A 82 8.75 16.10 13.59
N ALA A 83 8.41 14.83 13.77
CA ALA A 83 9.04 13.69 13.14
C ALA A 83 7.99 13.00 12.25
N ALA A 84 8.25 12.96 10.95
CA ALA A 84 7.44 12.21 10.00
C ALA A 84 8.06 10.82 9.81
N MET A 85 7.27 9.79 10.09
CA MET A 85 7.60 8.40 9.84
C MET A 85 6.66 7.92 8.74
N ILE A 86 7.23 7.55 7.60
CA ILE A 86 6.47 7.14 6.42
C ILE A 86 6.83 5.69 6.12
N LYS A 87 5.83 4.89 5.77
CA LYS A 87 5.99 3.58 5.14
C LYS A 87 5.36 3.61 3.76
N LEU A 88 6.15 3.31 2.74
CA LEU A 88 5.73 3.15 1.37
C LEU A 88 5.71 1.67 1.04
N PHE A 89 4.58 1.17 0.56
CA PHE A 89 4.38 -0.20 0.12
C PHE A 89 4.20 -0.20 -1.39
N SER A 90 5.12 -0.84 -2.12
CA SER A 90 5.01 -1.06 -3.56
C SER A 90 4.57 -2.51 -3.78
N LEU A 91 3.39 -2.70 -4.39
CA LEU A 91 2.83 -4.02 -4.66
C LEU A 91 3.21 -4.48 -6.07
N GLY A 92 3.81 -5.66 -6.16
CA GLY A 92 4.12 -6.33 -7.41
C GLY A 92 2.93 -7.14 -7.91
N TRP A 93 2.38 -6.75 -9.07
CA TRP A 93 1.31 -7.46 -9.75
C TRP A 93 1.87 -8.26 -10.94
N PRO A 94 1.50 -9.54 -11.10
CA PRO A 94 1.70 -10.25 -12.35
C PRO A 94 0.77 -9.69 -13.43
N VAL A 95 1.01 -10.06 -14.71
CA VAL A 95 0.19 -9.61 -15.85
C VAL A 95 -1.29 -9.98 -15.65
N ASP A 96 -1.54 -11.20 -15.18
CA ASP A 96 -2.87 -11.69 -14.84
C ASP A 96 -2.78 -12.46 -13.51
N GLY A 97 -3.37 -11.93 -12.44
CA GLY A 97 -3.47 -12.65 -11.16
C GLY A 97 -3.32 -11.79 -9.91
N PRO A 98 -3.28 -12.45 -8.73
CA PRO A 98 -3.15 -11.78 -7.44
C PRO A 98 -1.79 -11.12 -7.27
N PRO A 99 -1.67 -10.13 -6.36
CA PRO A 99 -0.38 -9.56 -6.00
C PRO A 99 0.51 -10.63 -5.36
N THR A 100 1.80 -10.63 -5.67
CA THR A 100 2.73 -11.71 -5.24
C THR A 100 3.82 -11.24 -4.29
N THR A 101 4.12 -9.95 -4.24
CA THR A 101 5.21 -9.40 -3.44
C THR A 101 4.89 -7.98 -3.02
N ILE A 102 5.33 -7.59 -1.82
CA ILE A 102 5.32 -6.22 -1.34
C ILE A 102 6.75 -5.80 -1.03
N HIS A 103 7.15 -4.64 -1.58
CA HIS A 103 8.38 -3.95 -1.21
C HIS A 103 8.04 -2.80 -0.27
N VAL A 104 8.67 -2.77 0.91
CA VAL A 104 8.48 -1.71 1.89
C VAL A 104 9.69 -0.81 1.92
N ARG A 105 9.46 0.50 1.91
CA ARG A 105 10.47 1.54 2.17
C ARG A 105 10.00 2.40 3.32
N GLU A 106 10.87 2.66 4.29
CA GLU A 106 10.52 3.41 5.50
C GLU A 106 11.34 4.71 5.61
N PRO A 107 11.06 5.72 4.77
CA PRO A 107 11.71 7.02 4.90
C PRO A 107 11.21 7.77 6.14
N ALA A 108 12.12 8.49 6.79
CA ALA A 108 11.79 9.30 7.95
C ALA A 108 12.47 10.66 7.86
N ALA A 109 11.80 11.68 8.38
CA ALA A 109 12.28 13.05 8.36
C ALA A 109 11.96 13.79 9.67
N LEU A 110 12.89 14.61 10.12
CA LEU A 110 12.75 15.51 11.26
C LEU A 110 12.57 16.94 10.75
N PHE A 111 11.62 17.64 11.36
CA PHE A 111 11.29 19.02 11.08
C PHE A 111 11.48 19.84 12.35
N ARG A 112 12.04 21.03 12.22
CA ARG A 112 12.08 22.03 13.30
C ARG A 112 10.90 22.99 13.14
N ALA A 113 10.37 23.44 14.27
CA ALA A 113 9.47 24.58 14.27
C ALA A 113 10.26 25.86 13.92
N GLY A 114 9.64 26.72 13.13
CA GLY A 114 10.09 28.07 12.81
C GLY A 114 8.89 29.03 12.86
N SER A 115 9.15 30.31 12.58
CA SER A 115 8.10 31.35 12.57
C SER A 115 6.95 31.04 11.61
N ASP A 116 7.24 30.31 10.53
CA ASP A 116 6.31 30.09 9.42
C ASP A 116 5.80 28.63 9.39
N GLY A 117 5.92 27.90 10.51
CA GLY A 117 5.51 26.49 10.63
C GLY A 117 6.70 25.54 10.76
N TYR A 118 6.70 24.45 9.98
CA TYR A 118 7.73 23.40 10.06
C TYR A 118 8.70 23.48 8.88
N ARG A 119 10.00 23.38 9.16
CA ARG A 119 11.05 23.27 8.13
C ARG A 119 11.81 21.96 8.28
N LEU A 120 12.03 21.27 7.16
CA LEU A 120 12.84 20.06 7.13
C LEU A 120 14.22 20.36 7.74
N PHE A 121 14.58 19.60 8.76
CA PHE A 121 15.84 19.73 9.46
C PHE A 121 16.79 18.59 9.09
N ARG A 122 16.28 17.36 8.99
CA ARG A 122 17.10 16.18 8.67
C ARG A 122 16.24 15.09 8.05
N ALA A 123 16.69 14.52 6.93
CA ALA A 123 16.22 13.21 6.48
C ALA A 123 17.05 12.12 7.16
N LEU A 124 16.39 11.07 7.64
CA LEU A 124 17.05 9.90 8.21
C LEU A 124 17.26 8.85 7.09
N PRO A 125 18.26 7.98 7.21
CA PRO A 125 18.42 6.86 6.29
C PRO A 125 17.13 6.04 6.21
N SER A 126 16.69 5.71 5.00
CA SER A 126 15.54 4.81 4.83
C SER A 126 15.98 3.37 5.00
N ALA A 127 15.21 2.59 5.75
CA ALA A 127 15.27 1.14 5.69
C ALA A 127 14.33 0.63 4.59
N GLY A 128 14.57 -0.57 4.10
CA GLY A 128 13.66 -1.25 3.19
C GLY A 128 13.79 -2.75 3.30
N TYR A 129 12.69 -3.44 3.02
CA TYR A 129 12.60 -4.90 3.01
C TYR A 129 11.52 -5.34 2.03
N SER A 130 11.41 -6.64 1.82
CA SER A 130 10.42 -7.21 0.90
C SER A 130 9.92 -8.52 1.45
N PHE A 131 8.66 -8.84 1.19
CA PHE A 131 8.07 -10.12 1.57
C PHE A 131 7.11 -10.61 0.49
N ALA A 132 7.02 -11.93 0.37
CA ALA A 132 6.12 -12.59 -0.55
C ALA A 132 4.69 -12.62 0.01
N LEU A 133 3.73 -12.69 -0.91
CA LEU A 133 2.33 -12.95 -0.60
C LEU A 133 1.97 -14.36 -1.08
N THR A 134 1.23 -15.11 -0.27
CA THR A 134 0.75 -16.45 -0.59
C THR A 134 -0.75 -16.56 -0.36
N ASP A 135 -1.36 -17.61 -0.88
CA ASP A 135 -2.75 -17.99 -0.59
C ASP A 135 -3.75 -16.84 -0.82
N CYS A 136 -3.49 -16.02 -1.84
CA CYS A 136 -4.31 -14.87 -2.18
C CYS A 136 -5.66 -15.30 -2.75
N ALA A 137 -6.74 -14.73 -2.20
CA ALA A 137 -8.10 -14.93 -2.68
C ALA A 137 -8.79 -13.58 -2.89
N ALA A 138 -9.57 -13.50 -3.97
CA ALA A 138 -10.48 -12.39 -4.20
C ALA A 138 -11.61 -12.40 -3.16
N ARG A 139 -12.01 -11.21 -2.72
CA ARG A 139 -13.02 -10.98 -1.68
C ARG A 139 -14.24 -10.22 -2.17
#